data_AF-A0A7Y3P861-F1
#
_entry.id   AF-A0A7Y3P861-F1
#
_cell.length_a   1.000
_cell.length_b   1.000
_cell.length_c   1.000
_cell.angle_alpha   90.00
_cell.angle_beta   90.00
_cell.angle_gamma   90.00
#
_symmetry.space_group_name_H-M   'P 1'
#
loop_
_entity.id
_entity.type
_entity.pdbx_description
1 polymer ?
#
loop_
_entity_poly.entity_id
_entity_poly.type
_entity_poly.pdbx_seq_one_letter_code
_entity_poly.pdbx_strand_id
1 'polypeptide(L)'
;MNPAKRSVALNVPRKIYGDDAVRIAAHVFSNRAEVYHRAGKAAHELTLVARHRGADAASLEALGGEFLNELLNQEYRSVTARFNRKIADIIAAQALLSARGAETPALPAQDSPEFEAEVQKLLAAAGDEIARTMPKKLSPQGPLYPPEPRAR
;
A
#
# COMPACT_ATOMS: atom_id res chain seq x y z
N MET A 1 -28.33 -23.96 -25.05
CA MET A 1 -27.56 -22.77 -25.46
C MET A 1 -26.10 -23.04 -25.15
N ASN A 2 -25.18 -22.86 -26.12
CA ASN A 2 -23.81 -23.37 -26.05
C ASN A 2 -22.89 -22.45 -25.19
N PRO A 3 -22.26 -22.94 -24.10
CA PRO A 3 -21.36 -22.15 -23.25
C PRO A 3 -20.17 -21.54 -24.01
N ALA A 4 -19.75 -22.13 -25.13
CA ALA A 4 -18.67 -21.61 -25.97
C ALA A 4 -18.98 -20.22 -26.59
N LYS A 5 -20.25 -19.83 -26.71
CA LYS A 5 -20.65 -18.53 -27.29
C LYS A 5 -20.57 -17.35 -26.32
N ARG A 6 -20.26 -17.62 -25.04
CA ARG A 6 -20.33 -16.65 -23.93
C ARG A 6 -19.10 -16.75 -23.03
N SER A 7 -17.99 -17.15 -23.64
CA SER A 7 -16.74 -17.39 -22.95
C SER A 7 -15.61 -16.61 -23.60
N VAL A 8 -14.67 -16.16 -22.77
CA VAL A 8 -13.38 -15.60 -23.21
C VAL A 8 -12.26 -16.50 -22.69
N ALA A 9 -11.30 -16.80 -23.56
CA ALA A 9 -10.11 -17.56 -23.22
C ALA A 9 -8.94 -16.61 -23.00
N LEU A 10 -8.21 -16.78 -21.91
CA LEU A 10 -7.04 -16.00 -21.56
C LEU A 10 -5.85 -16.93 -21.34
N ASN A 11 -4.66 -16.46 -21.69
CA ASN A 11 -3.42 -17.17 -21.45
C ASN A 11 -2.42 -16.19 -20.83
N VAL A 12 -1.98 -16.48 -19.60
CA VAL A 12 -1.10 -15.59 -18.82
C VAL A 12 0.11 -16.33 -18.27
N PRO A 13 1.32 -15.74 -18.28
CA PRO A 13 2.54 -16.44 -17.91
C PRO A 13 2.64 -16.69 -16.39
N ARG A 14 2.97 -17.94 -16.01
CA ARG A 14 3.16 -18.35 -14.60
C ARG A 14 4.35 -17.69 -13.91
N LYS A 15 5.31 -17.19 -14.69
CA LYS A 15 6.45 -16.45 -14.16
C LYS A 15 6.03 -15.10 -13.57
N ILE A 16 4.93 -14.53 -14.06
CA ILE A 16 4.45 -13.22 -13.64
C ILE A 16 3.33 -13.39 -12.61
N TYR A 17 2.35 -14.24 -12.89
CA TYR A 17 1.18 -14.43 -12.04
C TYR A 17 1.27 -15.77 -11.30
N GLY A 18 1.15 -15.73 -9.98
CA GLY A 18 1.12 -16.91 -9.13
C GLY A 18 -0.24 -17.59 -9.08
N ASP A 19 -0.24 -18.87 -8.69
CA ASP A 19 -1.47 -19.67 -8.53
C ASP A 19 -2.47 -19.03 -7.53
N ASP A 20 -1.97 -18.39 -6.47
CA ASP A 20 -2.81 -17.70 -5.49
C ASP A 20 -3.52 -16.48 -6.09
N ALA A 21 -2.83 -15.68 -6.91
CA ALA A 21 -3.42 -14.52 -7.57
C ALA A 21 -4.57 -14.94 -8.50
N VAL A 22 -4.38 -16.03 -9.27
CA VAL A 22 -5.42 -16.62 -10.11
C VAL A 22 -6.62 -17.08 -9.27
N ARG A 23 -6.39 -17.80 -8.18
CA ARG A 23 -7.45 -18.30 -7.31
C ARG A 23 -8.27 -17.17 -6.68
N ILE A 24 -7.61 -16.12 -6.20
CA ILE A 24 -8.28 -14.96 -5.60
C ILE A 24 -9.07 -14.19 -6.65
N ALA A 25 -8.47 -13.91 -7.82
CA ALA A 25 -9.17 -13.23 -8.91
C ALA A 25 -10.41 -14.01 -9.38
N ALA A 26 -10.30 -15.33 -9.50
CA ALA A 26 -11.43 -16.21 -9.81
C ALA A 26 -12.56 -16.13 -8.76
N HIS A 27 -12.19 -16.05 -7.48
CA HIS A 27 -13.16 -15.88 -6.40
C HIS A 27 -13.88 -14.52 -6.46
N VAL A 28 -13.12 -13.43 -6.68
CA VAL A 28 -13.68 -12.07 -6.84
C VAL A 28 -14.67 -12.02 -8.00
N PHE A 29 -14.40 -12.75 -9.09
CA PHE A 29 -15.26 -12.81 -10.28
C PHE A 29 -16.41 -13.81 -10.21
N SER A 30 -16.54 -14.58 -9.11
CA SER A 30 -17.49 -15.69 -9.00
C SER A 30 -18.97 -15.32 -9.24
N ASN A 31 -19.34 -14.06 -8.98
CA ASN A 31 -20.67 -13.52 -9.26
C ASN A 31 -20.89 -13.11 -10.73
N ARG A 32 -19.82 -12.90 -11.50
CA ARG A 32 -19.84 -12.40 -12.88
C ARG A 32 -19.50 -13.47 -13.91
N ALA A 33 -18.62 -14.39 -13.56
CA ALA A 33 -18.15 -15.45 -14.43
C ALA A 33 -17.84 -16.73 -13.66
N GLU A 34 -17.99 -17.86 -14.34
CA GLU A 34 -17.35 -19.11 -13.94
C GLU A 34 -15.95 -19.16 -14.56
N VAL A 35 -14.93 -19.36 -13.72
CA VAL A 35 -13.54 -19.39 -14.17
C VAL A 35 -13.04 -20.83 -14.15
N TYR A 36 -12.71 -21.34 -15.32
CA TYR A 36 -12.06 -22.63 -15.49
C TYR A 36 -10.56 -22.40 -15.64
N HIS A 37 -9.78 -23.04 -14.79
CA HIS A 37 -8.33 -22.90 -14.73
C HIS A 37 -7.66 -24.22 -15.05
N ARG A 38 -6.78 -24.21 -16.05
CA ARG A 38 -5.83 -25.28 -16.31
C ARG A 38 -4.43 -24.71 -16.11
N ALA A 39 -3.75 -25.20 -15.08
CA ALA A 39 -2.37 -24.83 -14.81
C ALA A 39 -1.43 -25.59 -15.77
N GLY A 40 -0.84 -24.88 -16.73
CA GLY A 40 0.24 -25.38 -17.55
C GLY A 40 1.61 -25.19 -16.88
N LYS A 41 2.68 -25.72 -17.50
CA LYS A 41 4.04 -25.51 -17.00
C LYS A 41 4.49 -24.05 -17.09
N ALA A 42 4.28 -23.43 -18.25
CA ALA A 42 4.75 -22.06 -18.54
C ALA A 42 3.69 -20.98 -18.31
N ALA A 43 2.41 -21.34 -18.36
CA ALA A 43 1.31 -20.38 -18.35
C ALA A 43 0.05 -20.96 -17.71
N HIS A 44 -0.85 -20.08 -17.29
CA HIS A 44 -2.21 -20.41 -16.89
C HIS A 44 -3.13 -20.25 -18.09
N GLU A 45 -3.84 -21.33 -18.41
CA GLU A 45 -4.92 -21.33 -19.39
C GLU A 45 -6.23 -21.11 -18.63
N LEU A 46 -6.89 -20.00 -18.91
CA LEU A 46 -8.11 -19.58 -18.21
C LEU A 46 -9.25 -19.49 -19.22
N THR A 47 -10.42 -20.00 -18.86
CA THR A 47 -11.66 -19.78 -19.59
C THR A 47 -12.68 -19.17 -18.67
N LEU A 48 -13.12 -17.96 -18.99
CA LEU A 48 -14.16 -17.26 -18.24
C LEU A 48 -15.46 -17.42 -18.99
N VAL A 49 -16.42 -18.09 -18.38
CA VAL A 49 -17.79 -18.19 -18.89
C VAL A 49 -18.62 -17.15 -18.17
N ALA A 50 -19.04 -16.09 -18.88
CA ALA A 50 -19.88 -15.05 -18.29
C ALA A 50 -21.14 -15.67 -17.68
N ARG A 51 -21.66 -15.13 -16.57
CA ARG A 51 -22.96 -15.55 -15.98
C ARG A 51 -24.16 -14.85 -16.61
N HIS A 52 -23.96 -13.63 -17.11
CA HIS A 52 -25.00 -12.90 -17.86
C HIS A 52 -25.32 -13.56 -19.20
N ARG A 53 -26.60 -13.86 -19.47
CA ARG A 53 -27.00 -14.65 -20.65
C ARG A 53 -26.97 -13.92 -21.99
N GLY A 54 -27.01 -12.59 -21.97
CA GLY A 54 -26.94 -11.75 -23.18
C GLY A 54 -25.60 -11.05 -23.36
N ALA A 55 -24.49 -11.64 -22.86
CA ALA A 55 -23.17 -11.06 -23.09
C ALA A 55 -22.82 -11.10 -24.59
N ASP A 56 -22.61 -9.92 -25.17
CA ASP A 56 -22.12 -9.76 -26.54
C ASP A 56 -20.58 -9.80 -26.58
N ALA A 57 -20.00 -9.72 -27.78
CA ALA A 57 -18.55 -9.80 -27.96
C ALA A 57 -17.80 -8.71 -27.16
N ALA A 58 -18.31 -7.47 -27.19
CA ALA A 58 -17.70 -6.35 -26.46
C ALA A 58 -17.74 -6.57 -24.94
N SER A 59 -18.86 -7.09 -24.40
CA SER A 59 -18.99 -7.42 -22.98
C SER A 59 -18.05 -8.54 -22.56
N LEU A 60 -17.81 -9.54 -23.43
CA LEU A 60 -16.88 -10.63 -23.14
C LEU A 60 -15.42 -10.18 -23.17
N GLU A 61 -15.07 -9.30 -24.10
CA GLU A 61 -13.75 -8.67 -24.16
C GLU A 61 -13.50 -7.83 -22.90
N ALA A 62 -14.47 -6.99 -22.53
CA ALA A 62 -14.41 -6.20 -21.30
C ALA A 62 -14.26 -7.09 -20.06
N LEU A 63 -15.03 -8.17 -19.97
CA LEU A 63 -14.90 -9.16 -18.89
C LEU A 63 -13.48 -9.75 -18.80
N GLY A 64 -12.88 -10.08 -19.94
CA GLY A 64 -11.51 -10.58 -20.01
C GLY A 64 -10.49 -9.54 -19.54
N GLY A 65 -10.60 -8.29 -20.01
CA GLY A 65 -9.72 -7.20 -19.61
C GLY A 65 -9.84 -6.85 -18.13
N GLU A 66 -11.06 -6.79 -17.61
CA GLU A 66 -11.30 -6.56 -16.19
C GLU A 66 -10.74 -7.68 -15.31
N PHE A 67 -10.84 -8.93 -15.75
CA PHE A 67 -10.23 -10.05 -15.03
C PHE A 67 -8.71 -9.96 -15.01
N LEU A 68 -8.08 -9.58 -16.14
CA LEU A 68 -6.63 -9.38 -16.19
C LEU A 68 -6.17 -8.26 -15.26
N ASN A 69 -6.93 -7.17 -15.16
CA ASN A 69 -6.63 -6.08 -14.22
C ASN A 69 -6.70 -6.56 -12.77
N GLU A 70 -7.73 -7.34 -12.42
CA GLU A 70 -7.84 -7.89 -11.07
C GLU A 70 -6.72 -8.89 -10.78
N LEU A 71 -6.37 -9.75 -11.74
CA LEU A 71 -5.25 -10.68 -11.61
C LEU A 71 -3.93 -9.94 -11.35
N LEU A 72 -3.66 -8.86 -12.08
CA LEU A 72 -2.49 -8.00 -11.88
C LEU A 72 -2.50 -7.33 -10.51
N ASN A 73 -3.65 -6.81 -10.08
CA ASN A 73 -3.81 -6.22 -8.76
C ASN A 73 -3.52 -7.22 -7.63
N GLN A 74 -3.98 -8.48 -7.76
CA GLN A 74 -3.71 -9.53 -6.79
C GLN A 74 -2.23 -9.93 -6.74
N GLU A 75 -1.58 -10.05 -7.89
CA GLU A 75 -0.13 -10.32 -7.92
C GLU A 75 0.66 -9.17 -7.30
N TYR A 76 0.32 -7.92 -7.63
CA TYR A 76 0.99 -6.74 -7.07
C TYR A 76 0.86 -6.67 -5.55
N ARG A 77 -0.32 -6.99 -5.00
CA ARG A 77 -0.54 -7.11 -3.55
C ARG A 77 0.32 -8.22 -2.95
N SER A 78 0.40 -9.37 -3.59
CA SER A 78 1.25 -10.49 -3.14
C SER A 78 2.73 -10.13 -3.12
N VAL A 79 3.24 -9.49 -4.18
CA VAL A 79 4.62 -8.99 -4.26
C VAL A 79 4.89 -7.96 -3.15
N THR A 80 4.01 -6.97 -3.00
CA THR A 80 4.15 -5.92 -1.99
C THR A 80 4.12 -6.49 -0.57
N ALA A 81 3.21 -7.43 -0.29
CA ALA A 81 3.14 -8.11 0.99
C ALA A 81 4.42 -8.90 1.28
N ARG A 82 5.00 -9.58 0.28
CA ARG A 82 6.27 -10.30 0.43
C ARG A 82 7.42 -9.37 0.80
N PHE A 83 7.55 -8.23 0.12
CA PHE A 83 8.61 -7.26 0.43
C PHE A 83 8.43 -6.60 1.80
N ASN A 84 7.20 -6.35 2.20
CA ASN A 84 6.90 -5.67 3.46
C ASN A 84 6.72 -6.61 4.66
N ARG A 85 6.83 -7.93 4.48
CA ARG A 85 6.57 -8.93 5.53
C ARG A 85 7.36 -8.67 6.81
N LYS A 86 8.67 -8.42 6.71
CA LYS A 86 9.51 -8.17 7.88
C LYS A 86 9.09 -6.92 8.66
N ILE A 87 8.71 -5.86 7.94
CA ILE A 87 8.24 -4.61 8.56
C ILE A 87 6.91 -4.87 9.28
N ALA A 88 5.98 -5.57 8.63
CA ALA A 88 4.71 -5.97 9.22
C ALA A 88 4.92 -6.83 10.49
N ASP A 89 5.85 -7.78 10.46
CA ASP A 89 6.17 -8.63 11.60
C ASP A 89 6.73 -7.82 12.78
N ILE A 90 7.62 -6.84 12.54
CA ILE A 90 8.15 -5.94 13.59
C ILE A 90 7.02 -5.10 14.20
N ILE A 91 6.17 -4.51 13.37
CA ILE A 91 5.03 -3.70 13.83
C ILE A 91 4.09 -4.56 14.68
N ALA A 92 3.78 -5.78 14.22
CA ALA A 92 2.93 -6.71 14.97
C ALA A 92 3.56 -7.11 16.30
N ALA A 93 4.87 -7.40 16.32
CA ALA A 93 5.60 -7.73 17.55
C ALA A 93 5.59 -6.54 18.54
N GLN A 94 5.84 -5.32 18.06
CA GLN A 94 5.80 -4.12 18.89
C GLN A 94 4.38 -3.87 19.44
N ALA A 95 3.34 -4.01 18.61
CA ALA A 95 1.96 -3.88 19.05
C ALA A 95 1.59 -4.91 20.13
N LEU A 96 2.01 -6.17 19.96
CA LEU A 96 1.80 -7.22 20.95
C LEU A 96 2.56 -6.97 22.26
N LEU A 97 3.80 -6.46 22.18
CA LEU A 97 4.59 -6.09 23.36
C LEU A 97 3.92 -4.94 24.12
N SER A 98 3.53 -3.87 23.42
CA SER A 98 2.79 -2.74 24.02
C SER A 98 1.46 -3.18 24.65
N ALA A 99 0.72 -4.08 23.99
CA ALA A 99 -0.56 -4.59 24.50
C ALA A 99 -0.41 -5.49 25.74
N ARG A 100 0.76 -6.14 25.93
CA ARG A 100 1.07 -6.94 27.12
C ARG A 100 1.41 -6.09 28.35
N GLY A 101 1.44 -4.76 28.23
CA GLY A 101 1.89 -3.88 29.30
C GLY A 101 3.40 -3.94 29.53
N ALA A 102 4.16 -4.44 28.53
CA ALA A 102 5.62 -4.35 28.57
C ALA A 102 6.02 -2.87 28.49
N GLU A 103 7.03 -2.52 29.28
CA GLU A 103 7.56 -1.17 29.55
C GLU A 103 7.28 -0.18 28.42
N THR A 104 6.54 0.88 28.73
CA THR A 104 6.62 2.12 27.96
C THR A 104 8.11 2.43 27.83
N PRO A 105 8.71 2.42 26.63
CA PRO A 105 10.11 2.78 26.50
C PRO A 105 10.25 4.16 27.13
N ALA A 106 11.22 4.31 28.04
CA ALA A 106 11.49 5.60 28.66
C ALA A 106 11.59 6.62 27.52
N LEU A 107 10.71 7.63 27.55
CA LEU A 107 10.86 8.75 26.64
C LEU A 107 12.31 9.23 26.80
N PRO A 108 13.05 9.50 25.70
CA PRO A 108 14.38 10.07 25.82
C PRO A 108 14.26 11.28 26.75
N ALA A 109 15.15 11.38 27.73
CA ALA A 109 15.12 12.47 28.71
C ALA A 109 15.13 13.79 27.94
N GLN A 110 13.96 14.45 27.91
CA GLN A 110 13.74 15.70 27.17
C GLN A 110 14.57 16.84 27.76
N ASP A 111 15.09 16.66 28.99
CA ASP A 111 15.96 17.60 29.70
C ASP A 111 17.43 17.16 29.66
N SER A 112 17.82 16.26 28.75
CA SER A 112 19.24 15.91 28.60
C SER A 112 19.99 17.05 27.89
N PRO A 113 21.21 17.39 28.33
CA PRO A 113 22.03 18.42 27.68
C PRO A 113 22.28 18.13 26.19
N GLU A 114 22.33 16.84 25.83
CA GLU A 114 22.50 16.36 24.46
C GLU A 114 21.27 16.65 23.59
N PHE A 115 20.06 16.48 24.14
CA PHE A 115 18.81 16.81 23.44
C PHE A 115 18.66 18.32 23.24
N GLU A 116 18.95 19.12 24.27
CA GLU A 116 18.94 20.59 24.16
C GLU A 116 19.91 21.09 23.09
N ALA A 117 21.12 20.53 23.05
CA ALA A 117 22.12 20.87 22.04
C ALA A 117 21.65 20.55 20.61
N GLU A 118 21.03 19.39 20.41
CA GLU A 118 20.52 19.01 19.08
C GLU A 118 19.29 19.83 18.68
N VAL A 119 18.39 20.14 19.63
CA VAL A 119 17.25 21.04 19.38
C VAL A 119 17.72 22.44 18.99
N GLN A 120 18.70 23.01 19.71
CA GLN A 120 19.26 24.31 19.36
C GLN A 120 19.91 24.31 17.98
N LYS A 121 20.64 23.24 17.63
CA LYS A 121 21.26 23.08 16.32
C LYS A 121 20.22 23.01 15.20
N LEU A 122 19.12 22.27 15.39
CA LEU A 122 18.03 22.18 14.42
C LEU A 122 17.29 23.52 14.27
N LEU A 123 17.05 24.25 15.37
CA LEU A 123 16.45 25.59 15.33
C LEU A 123 17.33 26.60 14.61
N ALA A 124 18.65 26.56 14.83
CA ALA A 124 19.60 27.43 14.13
C ALA A 124 19.60 27.16 12.62
N ALA A 125 19.67 25.88 12.22
CA ALA A 125 19.64 25.49 10.81
C ALA A 125 18.33 25.90 10.12
N ALA A 126 17.19 25.74 10.80
CA ALA A 126 15.89 26.17 10.30
C ALA A 126 15.82 27.71 10.16
N GLY A 127 16.41 28.46 11.10
CA GLY A 127 16.52 29.93 11.01
C GLY A 127 17.31 30.38 9.79
N ASP A 128 18.44 29.73 9.50
CA ASP A 128 19.26 30.02 8.32
C ASP A 128 18.52 29.71 7.02
N GLU A 129 17.77 28.61 6.97
CA GLU A 129 16.97 28.21 5.82
C GLU A 129 15.80 29.18 5.57
N ILE A 130 15.11 29.59 6.63
CA ILE A 130 14.06 30.61 6.58
C ILE A 130 14.62 31.95 6.08
N ALA A 131 15.79 32.38 6.58
CA ALA A 131 16.44 33.61 6.12
C ALA A 131 16.85 33.55 4.65
N ARG A 132 17.24 32.37 4.16
CA ARG A 132 17.60 32.15 2.76
C ARG A 132 16.39 32.11 1.82
N THR A 133 15.24 31.63 2.30
CA THR A 133 14.08 31.31 1.44
C THR A 133 12.91 32.28 1.57
N MET A 134 12.84 33.11 2.62
CA MET A 134 11.72 34.04 2.80
C MET A 134 11.82 35.30 1.91
N PRO A 135 10.73 35.68 1.22
CA PRO A 135 10.66 36.95 0.49
C PRO A 135 10.61 38.14 1.47
N LYS A 136 11.41 39.19 1.20
CA LYS A 136 11.60 40.40 2.04
C LYS A 136 10.33 41.12 2.56
N LYS A 137 9.14 40.79 2.07
CA LYS A 137 7.86 41.37 2.52
C LYS A 137 7.22 40.62 3.70
N LEU A 138 7.76 39.47 4.13
CA LEU A 138 7.22 38.65 5.22
C LEU A 138 8.21 38.43 6.39
N SER A 139 9.25 39.26 6.51
CA SER A 139 10.15 39.21 7.66
C SER A 139 9.35 39.37 8.95
N PRO A 140 9.43 38.43 9.92
CA PRO A 140 8.71 38.56 11.17
C PRO A 140 9.19 39.80 11.92
N GLN A 141 8.29 40.77 12.12
CA GLN A 141 8.56 41.91 12.97
C GLN A 141 8.43 41.47 14.43
N GLY A 142 9.56 41.11 15.04
CA GLY A 142 9.67 40.86 16.47
C GLY A 142 9.82 39.37 16.83
N PRO A 143 10.27 39.10 18.07
CA PRO A 143 10.49 37.74 18.55
C PRO A 143 9.15 36.97 18.60
N LEU A 144 9.17 35.74 18.10
CA LEU A 144 8.02 34.82 18.05
C LEU A 144 7.54 34.33 19.44
N TYR A 145 8.19 34.76 20.52
CA TYR A 145 7.85 34.37 21.88
C TYR A 145 7.81 35.58 22.81
N PRO A 146 6.77 35.72 23.66
CA PRO A 146 6.86 36.61 24.81
C PRO A 146 7.92 36.06 25.79
N PRO A 147 8.70 36.92 26.48
CA PRO A 147 9.63 36.45 27.49
C PRO A 147 8.84 35.78 28.64
N GLU A 148 9.33 34.62 29.08
CA GLU A 148 8.71 33.89 30.20
C GLU A 148 8.57 34.77 31.44
N PRO A 149 7.45 34.67 32.18
CA PRO A 149 7.28 35.40 33.42
C PRO A 149 8.30 34.92 34.44
N ARG A 150 9.20 35.82 34.86
CA ARG A 150 10.11 35.57 35.98
C ARG A 150 9.27 35.33 37.23
N ALA A 151 9.28 34.08 37.70
CA ALA A 151 8.74 33.73 39.01
C ALA A 151 9.44 34.57 40.10
N ARG A 152 8.65 35.18 40.97
CA ARG A 152 9.11 35.89 42.16
C ARG A 152 9.20 34.95 43.35
#